data_AF-A0A7D5YH52-F1
#
_entry.id   AF-A0A7D5YH52-F1
#
_cell.length_a   1.000
_cell.length_b   1.000
_cell.length_c   1.000
_cell.angle_alpha   90.00
_cell.angle_beta   90.00
_cell.angle_gamma   90.00
#
_symmetry.space_group_name_H-M   'P 1'
#
loop_
_entity.id
_entity.type
_entity.pdbx_description
1 polymer ?
#
loop_
_entity_poly.entity_id
_entity_poly.type
_entity_poly.pdbx_seq_one_letter_code
_entity_poly.pdbx_strand_id
1 'polypeptide(L)'
;MRRNFILALALLPCMASAAPEQKHGLFWYETPPKAEEANQDEYPRPVVPDADTLFKMHPKQIKKLLNDTLEYAVFALTPEATLDYYKVQDAMRRKSAAFTNLAGYVMLQKPDLNGAMDYPVTKPGNAVRAKQLDQQITDKIRDGKGGYALLYFTQPNCPYCVQQSQILGNFQRETGWLIKEVDILRKPEAAAKFNVDRTPVTVLIKKGAGANDWMPVSVGIDSLSNLKGNIYRLIRQLNGEAAPQQFYMDESQTNGFYDPLADKKI
;
A
#
# COMPACT_ATOMS: atom_id res chain seq x y z
N MET A 1 -0.05 -97.03 -30.61
CA MET A 1 -0.51 -97.58 -31.90
C MET A 1 -0.78 -96.42 -32.86
N ARG A 2 -0.14 -96.42 -34.04
CA ARG A 2 -0.48 -95.67 -35.29
C ARG A 2 -0.44 -94.12 -35.23
N ARG A 3 0.01 -93.37 -36.22
CA ARG A 3 0.86 -93.51 -37.42
C ARG A 3 1.04 -92.06 -37.96
N ASN A 4 2.18 -91.74 -38.53
CA ASN A 4 2.50 -90.49 -39.26
C ASN A 4 1.42 -90.08 -40.28
N PHE A 5 1.32 -88.78 -40.60
CA PHE A 5 1.52 -88.26 -41.97
C PHE A 5 1.61 -86.71 -42.00
N ILE A 6 2.60 -86.19 -42.71
CA ILE A 6 2.85 -84.79 -43.06
C ILE A 6 2.06 -84.46 -44.34
N LEU A 7 1.43 -83.28 -44.46
CA LEU A 7 1.41 -82.54 -45.74
C LEU A 7 1.09 -81.05 -45.52
N ALA A 8 1.90 -80.20 -46.14
CA ALA A 8 1.77 -78.75 -46.19
C ALA A 8 0.71 -78.30 -47.22
N LEU A 9 0.06 -77.16 -46.96
CA LEU A 9 -0.50 -76.32 -48.02
C LEU A 9 -0.39 -74.84 -47.61
N ALA A 10 0.44 -74.09 -48.33
CA ALA A 10 0.59 -72.65 -48.22
C ALA A 10 -0.45 -71.94 -49.09
N LEU A 11 -1.14 -70.95 -48.52
CA LEU A 11 -1.91 -69.91 -49.22
C LEU A 11 -1.67 -68.58 -48.49
N LEU A 12 -0.91 -67.67 -49.12
CA LEU A 12 -0.89 -66.21 -48.88
C LEU A 12 -2.26 -65.59 -49.23
N PRO A 13 -2.54 -64.29 -49.00
CA PRO A 13 -2.22 -63.38 -47.90
C PRO A 13 -3.44 -62.52 -47.48
N CYS A 14 -3.42 -61.85 -46.32
CA CYS A 14 -3.99 -60.49 -46.27
C CYS A 14 -3.42 -59.73 -45.09
N MET A 15 -2.56 -58.76 -45.40
CA MET A 15 -2.29 -57.66 -44.48
C MET A 15 -3.62 -56.99 -44.15
N ALA A 16 -4.07 -57.08 -42.91
CA ALA A 16 -5.05 -56.14 -42.40
C ALA A 16 -4.33 -54.79 -42.29
N SER A 17 -4.41 -54.04 -43.38
CA SER A 17 -4.06 -52.62 -43.44
C SER A 17 -4.73 -51.91 -42.26
N ALA A 18 -3.94 -51.19 -41.47
CA ALA A 18 -4.47 -50.12 -40.64
C ALA A 18 -5.37 -49.25 -41.54
N ALA A 19 -6.63 -49.08 -41.14
CA ALA A 19 -7.56 -48.25 -41.88
C ALA A 19 -7.01 -46.81 -41.89
N PRO A 20 -6.99 -46.12 -43.05
CA PRO A 20 -6.43 -44.78 -43.14
C PRO A 20 -7.31 -43.80 -42.36
N GLU A 21 -6.68 -42.95 -41.53
CA GLU A 21 -7.35 -41.80 -40.91
C GLU A 21 -8.04 -40.96 -42.00
N GLN A 22 -9.37 -40.85 -41.87
CA GLN A 22 -10.17 -40.06 -42.79
C GLN A 22 -9.81 -38.58 -42.63
N LYS A 23 -9.30 -37.95 -43.68
CA LYS A 23 -8.98 -36.52 -43.67
C LYS A 23 -10.26 -35.70 -43.66
N HIS A 24 -10.60 -35.14 -42.51
CA HIS A 24 -11.79 -34.31 -42.33
C HIS A 24 -11.54 -32.85 -42.75
N GLY A 25 -12.58 -32.18 -43.29
CA GLY A 25 -12.51 -30.78 -43.75
C GLY A 25 -12.77 -29.74 -42.63
N LEU A 26 -12.59 -28.44 -42.93
CA LEU A 26 -12.66 -27.34 -41.94
C LEU A 26 -13.98 -27.20 -41.15
N PHE A 27 -15.05 -27.86 -41.59
CA PHE A 27 -16.39 -27.80 -40.97
C PHE A 27 -16.78 -29.11 -40.27
N TRP A 28 -15.85 -30.06 -40.17
CA TRP A 28 -16.09 -31.31 -39.46
C TRP A 28 -15.78 -31.10 -37.97
N TYR A 29 -16.83 -30.94 -37.17
CA TYR A 29 -16.70 -30.92 -35.72
C TYR A 29 -16.85 -32.36 -35.21
N GLU A 30 -15.76 -32.94 -34.71
CA GLU A 30 -15.86 -34.07 -33.82
C GLU A 30 -16.62 -33.60 -32.59
N THR A 31 -17.69 -34.31 -32.22
CA THR A 31 -18.36 -34.01 -30.96
C THR A 31 -17.32 -34.25 -29.88
N PRO A 32 -16.93 -33.23 -29.09
CA PRO A 32 -15.97 -33.46 -28.03
C PRO A 32 -16.51 -34.60 -27.18
N PRO A 33 -15.67 -35.57 -26.79
CA PRO A 33 -16.12 -36.68 -25.97
C PRO A 33 -16.89 -36.10 -24.79
N LYS A 34 -18.11 -36.62 -24.56
CA LYS A 34 -18.95 -36.19 -23.45
C LYS A 34 -18.07 -36.23 -22.21
N ALA A 35 -17.83 -35.06 -21.60
CA ALA A 35 -16.98 -34.96 -20.42
C ALA A 35 -17.42 -36.04 -19.44
N GLU A 36 -16.51 -36.95 -19.11
CA GLU A 36 -16.75 -37.97 -18.11
C GLU A 36 -17.28 -37.25 -16.87
N GLU A 37 -18.44 -37.68 -16.36
CA GLU A 37 -19.00 -37.15 -15.13
C GLU A 37 -17.93 -37.35 -14.04
N ALA A 38 -17.29 -36.25 -13.63
CA ALA A 38 -16.26 -36.29 -12.61
C ALA A 38 -16.82 -37.05 -11.42
N ASN A 39 -16.14 -38.13 -11.03
CA ASN A 39 -16.59 -39.06 -10.02
C ASN A 39 -16.88 -38.29 -8.72
N GLN A 40 -18.17 -38.08 -8.42
CA GLN A 40 -18.63 -37.21 -7.33
C GLN A 40 -18.28 -37.77 -5.93
N ASP A 41 -17.76 -39.00 -5.88
CA ASP A 41 -17.51 -39.74 -4.64
C ASP A 41 -16.20 -39.34 -3.93
N GLU A 42 -15.24 -38.69 -4.62
CA GLU A 42 -13.95 -38.32 -4.01
C GLU A 42 -14.01 -37.02 -3.18
N TYR A 43 -14.94 -36.12 -3.49
CA TYR A 43 -15.12 -34.84 -2.79
C TYR A 43 -16.59 -34.66 -2.37
N PRO A 44 -16.97 -35.04 -1.15
CA PRO A 44 -18.36 -34.94 -0.71
C PRO A 44 -18.81 -33.48 -0.61
N ARG A 45 -20.04 -33.20 -1.03
CA ARG A 45 -20.68 -31.89 -0.88
C ARG A 45 -20.65 -31.45 0.59
N PRO A 46 -20.07 -30.28 0.91
CA PRO A 46 -20.08 -29.75 2.27
C PRO A 46 -21.51 -29.52 2.76
N VAL A 47 -21.81 -29.96 3.98
CA VAL A 47 -23.11 -29.74 4.61
C VAL A 47 -23.18 -28.29 5.07
N VAL A 48 -24.09 -27.50 4.48
CA VAL A 48 -24.36 -26.12 4.90
C VAL A 48 -25.39 -26.12 6.03
N PRO A 49 -25.04 -25.63 7.24
CA PRO A 49 -25.99 -25.47 8.33
C PRO A 49 -27.05 -24.40 8.04
N ASP A 50 -28.10 -24.38 8.86
CA ASP A 50 -29.13 -23.34 8.81
C ASP A 50 -28.55 -21.92 9.05
N ALA A 51 -29.23 -20.90 8.53
CA ALA A 51 -28.81 -19.50 8.57
C ALA A 51 -28.53 -18.99 10.00
N ASP A 52 -29.33 -19.39 10.99
CA ASP A 52 -29.14 -18.96 12.38
C ASP A 52 -27.87 -19.56 12.99
N THR A 53 -27.55 -20.79 12.57
CA THR A 53 -26.33 -21.48 12.99
C THR A 53 -25.11 -20.83 12.35
N LEU A 54 -25.19 -20.51 11.05
CA LEU A 54 -24.15 -19.77 10.33
C LEU A 54 -23.81 -18.44 11.02
N PHE A 55 -24.80 -17.71 11.51
CA PHE A 55 -24.59 -16.43 12.20
C PHE A 55 -23.87 -16.57 13.55
N LYS A 56 -24.20 -17.62 14.32
CA LYS A 56 -23.64 -17.86 15.67
C LYS A 56 -22.25 -18.49 15.65
N MET A 57 -21.83 -19.10 14.54
CA MET A 57 -20.52 -19.74 14.43
C MET A 57 -19.36 -18.75 14.61
N HIS A 58 -18.23 -19.30 15.07
CA HIS A 58 -16.99 -18.56 15.23
C HIS A 58 -16.39 -18.21 13.85
N PRO A 59 -15.79 -17.01 13.64
CA PRO A 59 -15.26 -16.60 12.33
C PRO A 59 -14.26 -17.59 11.70
N LYS A 60 -13.44 -18.27 12.51
CA LYS A 60 -12.51 -19.31 12.01
C LYS A 60 -13.24 -20.51 11.41
N GLN A 61 -14.37 -20.92 12.00
CA GLN A 61 -15.16 -22.06 11.52
C GLN A 61 -15.89 -21.69 10.22
N ILE A 62 -16.46 -20.49 10.16
CA ILE A 62 -17.14 -20.02 8.95
C ILE A 62 -16.14 -19.83 7.80
N LYS A 63 -14.93 -19.33 8.09
CA LYS A 63 -13.86 -19.23 7.08
C LYS A 63 -13.52 -20.60 6.47
N LYS A 64 -13.42 -21.64 7.31
CA LYS A 64 -13.19 -23.00 6.83
C LYS A 64 -14.34 -23.46 5.94
N LEU A 65 -15.58 -23.36 6.42
CA LEU A 65 -16.77 -23.75 5.67
C LEU A 65 -16.93 -22.99 4.34
N LEU A 66 -16.57 -21.71 4.31
CA LEU A 66 -16.59 -20.88 3.10
C LEU A 66 -15.59 -21.39 2.06
N ASN A 67 -14.39 -21.78 2.49
CA ASN A 67 -13.39 -22.37 1.59
C ASN A 67 -13.86 -23.73 1.08
N ASP A 68 -14.32 -24.61 1.98
CA ASP A 68 -14.79 -25.96 1.61
C ASP A 68 -15.95 -25.89 0.59
N THR A 69 -16.92 -24.98 0.80
CA THR A 69 -18.05 -24.76 -0.12
C THR A 69 -17.63 -24.12 -1.44
N LEU A 70 -16.63 -23.25 -1.43
CA LEU A 70 -16.08 -22.65 -2.65
C LEU A 70 -15.36 -23.70 -3.50
N GLU A 71 -14.47 -24.48 -2.89
CA GLU A 71 -13.72 -25.55 -3.56
C GLU A 71 -14.68 -26.56 -4.22
N TYR A 72 -15.71 -26.97 -3.49
CA TYR A 72 -16.73 -27.87 -4.03
C TYR A 72 -17.58 -27.22 -5.14
N ALA A 73 -17.98 -25.95 -4.99
CA ALA A 73 -18.75 -25.25 -6.03
C ALA A 73 -17.97 -25.10 -7.35
N VAL A 74 -16.67 -24.84 -7.26
CA VAL A 74 -15.77 -24.77 -8.42
C VAL A 74 -15.55 -26.14 -9.05
N PHE A 75 -15.45 -27.19 -8.25
CA PHE A 75 -15.32 -28.57 -8.74
C PHE A 75 -16.59 -29.06 -9.42
N ALA A 76 -17.76 -28.91 -8.77
CA ALA A 76 -19.02 -29.47 -9.25
C ALA A 76 -19.66 -28.65 -10.39
N LEU A 77 -19.42 -27.34 -10.45
CA LEU A 77 -20.01 -26.42 -11.43
C LEU A 77 -21.54 -26.51 -11.56
N THR A 78 -22.23 -26.86 -10.47
CA THR A 78 -23.70 -26.95 -10.43
C THR A 78 -24.34 -25.72 -9.77
N PRO A 79 -25.59 -25.36 -10.15
CA PRO A 79 -26.34 -24.30 -9.50
C PRO A 79 -26.52 -24.52 -7.99
N GLU A 80 -26.72 -25.77 -7.56
CA GLU A 80 -26.97 -26.12 -6.16
C GLU A 80 -25.73 -25.95 -5.29
N ALA A 81 -24.56 -26.38 -5.77
CA ALA A 81 -23.28 -26.21 -5.08
C ALA A 81 -22.91 -24.73 -4.96
N THR A 82 -23.16 -23.98 -6.03
CA THR A 82 -22.94 -22.53 -6.07
C THR A 82 -23.86 -21.78 -5.10
N LEU A 83 -25.14 -22.19 -5.00
CA LEU A 83 -26.10 -21.63 -4.06
C LEU A 83 -25.65 -21.80 -2.60
N ASP A 84 -25.10 -22.96 -2.26
CA ASP A 84 -24.61 -23.27 -0.92
C ASP A 84 -23.44 -22.37 -0.50
N TYR A 85 -22.47 -22.16 -1.40
CA TYR A 85 -21.42 -21.17 -1.20
C TYR A 85 -21.99 -19.76 -0.94
N TYR A 86 -22.97 -19.33 -1.74
CA TYR A 86 -23.57 -18.01 -1.56
C TYR A 86 -24.36 -17.86 -0.25
N LYS A 87 -24.97 -18.92 0.28
CA LYS A 87 -25.62 -18.89 1.61
C LYS A 87 -24.59 -18.63 2.72
N VAL A 88 -23.46 -19.34 2.70
CA VAL A 88 -22.37 -19.15 3.67
C VAL A 88 -21.75 -17.75 3.52
N GLN A 89 -21.57 -17.30 2.29
CA GLN A 89 -21.05 -15.96 1.98
C GLN A 89 -22.00 -14.85 2.47
N ASP A 90 -23.32 -15.01 2.30
CA ASP A 90 -24.32 -14.04 2.75
C ASP A 90 -24.30 -13.88 4.28
N ALA A 91 -24.24 -14.98 5.03
CA ALA A 91 -24.12 -14.93 6.48
C ALA A 91 -22.87 -14.16 6.93
N MET A 92 -21.72 -14.38 6.29
CA MET A 92 -20.50 -13.62 6.56
C MET A 92 -20.63 -12.14 6.20
N ARG A 93 -21.22 -11.83 5.04
CA ARG A 93 -21.46 -10.45 4.60
C ARG A 93 -22.32 -9.69 5.62
N ARG A 94 -23.43 -10.28 6.07
CA ARG A 94 -24.33 -9.65 7.04
C ARG A 94 -23.69 -9.49 8.42
N LYS A 95 -22.92 -10.49 8.89
CA LYS A 95 -22.16 -10.39 10.15
C LYS A 95 -21.11 -9.28 10.09
N SER A 96 -20.44 -9.13 8.95
CA SER A 96 -19.48 -8.05 8.71
C SER A 96 -20.16 -6.69 8.67
N ALA A 97 -21.32 -6.58 8.03
CA ALA A 97 -22.13 -5.36 8.04
C ALA A 97 -22.59 -4.98 9.46
N ALA A 98 -23.03 -5.95 10.28
CA ALA A 98 -23.38 -5.72 11.67
C ALA A 98 -22.17 -5.22 12.50
N PHE A 99 -20.98 -5.77 12.28
CA PHE A 99 -19.75 -5.30 12.91
C PHE A 99 -19.41 -3.86 12.49
N THR A 100 -19.51 -3.52 11.20
CA THR A 100 -19.29 -2.15 10.71
C THR A 100 -20.22 -1.14 11.40
N ASN A 101 -21.50 -1.51 11.57
CA ASN A 101 -22.47 -0.66 12.28
C ASN A 101 -22.12 -0.48 13.76
N LEU A 102 -21.73 -1.56 14.44
CA LEU A 102 -21.27 -1.51 15.83
C LEU A 102 -19.98 -0.69 15.98
N ALA A 103 -19.04 -0.84 15.05
CA ALA A 103 -17.83 -0.05 15.02
C ALA A 103 -18.16 1.45 14.90
N GLY A 104 -19.05 1.84 13.99
CA GLY A 104 -19.54 3.21 13.88
C GLY A 104 -20.16 3.72 15.18
N TYR A 105 -21.01 2.90 15.83
CA TYR A 105 -21.61 3.24 17.12
C TYR A 105 -20.58 3.44 18.23
N VAL A 106 -19.62 2.52 18.39
CA VAL A 106 -18.56 2.60 19.41
C VAL A 106 -17.67 3.81 19.16
N MET A 107 -17.33 4.11 17.91
CA MET A 107 -16.51 5.28 17.54
C MET A 107 -17.21 6.62 17.84
N LEU A 108 -18.55 6.65 17.87
CA LEU A 108 -19.31 7.82 18.33
C LEU A 108 -19.33 7.94 19.86
N GLN A 109 -19.41 6.80 20.57
CA GLN A 109 -19.38 6.78 22.03
C GLN A 109 -17.98 7.05 22.62
N LYS A 110 -16.93 6.72 21.86
CA LYS A 110 -15.52 6.91 22.24
C LYS A 110 -14.82 7.79 21.20
N PRO A 111 -15.04 9.13 21.23
CA PRO A 111 -14.39 10.05 20.31
C PRO A 111 -12.86 9.99 20.33
N ASP A 112 -12.28 9.63 21.47
CA ASP A 112 -10.82 9.44 21.63
C ASP A 112 -10.24 8.35 20.71
N LEU A 113 -11.07 7.44 20.18
CA LEU A 113 -10.66 6.41 19.21
C LEU A 113 -10.97 6.78 17.76
N ASN A 114 -11.54 7.97 17.54
CA ASN A 114 -12.03 8.40 16.24
C ASN A 114 -11.07 9.40 15.58
N GLY A 115 -10.26 8.91 14.65
CA GLY A 115 -9.32 9.73 13.89
C GLY A 115 -9.94 10.81 13.00
N ALA A 116 -11.27 10.84 12.82
CA ALA A 116 -11.95 11.84 12.00
C ALA A 116 -11.82 13.27 12.56
N MET A 117 -11.52 13.43 13.85
CA MET A 117 -11.28 14.74 14.47
C MET A 117 -9.99 15.38 13.96
N ASP A 118 -8.93 14.59 13.81
CA ASP A 118 -7.63 15.07 13.32
C ASP A 118 -7.57 15.03 11.78
N TYR A 119 -8.12 13.99 11.16
CA TYR A 119 -8.15 13.77 9.71
C TYR A 119 -9.60 13.73 9.21
N PRO A 120 -10.21 14.90 8.93
CA PRO A 120 -11.58 14.94 8.43
C PRO A 120 -11.69 14.27 7.05
N VAL A 121 -12.71 13.45 6.84
CA VAL A 121 -12.96 12.79 5.54
C VAL A 121 -13.80 13.65 4.59
N THR A 122 -14.41 14.72 5.08
CA THR A 122 -15.28 15.59 4.29
C THR A 122 -14.45 16.65 3.55
N LYS A 123 -14.89 17.04 2.34
CA LYS A 123 -14.26 18.12 1.57
C LYS A 123 -14.11 19.44 2.36
N PRO A 124 -15.16 19.99 3.00
CA PRO A 124 -15.02 21.22 3.77
C PRO A 124 -14.05 21.07 4.96
N GLY A 125 -14.07 19.92 5.66
CA GLY A 125 -13.12 19.67 6.75
C GLY A 125 -11.67 19.64 6.26
N ASN A 126 -11.41 18.95 5.14
CA ASN A 126 -10.09 18.92 4.52
C ASN A 126 -9.61 20.30 4.08
N ALA A 127 -10.50 21.14 3.54
CA ALA A 127 -10.17 22.50 3.15
C ALA A 127 -9.78 23.38 4.35
N VAL A 128 -10.52 23.28 5.46
CA VAL A 128 -10.20 24.01 6.70
C VAL A 128 -8.87 23.55 7.25
N ARG A 129 -8.63 22.23 7.31
CA ARG A 129 -7.35 21.68 7.77
C ARG A 129 -6.18 22.15 6.92
N ALA A 130 -6.29 22.06 5.60
CA ALA A 130 -5.24 22.49 4.69
C ALA A 130 -4.89 23.97 4.90
N LYS A 131 -5.90 24.82 5.10
CA LYS A 131 -5.71 26.24 5.44
C LYS A 131 -5.02 26.45 6.79
N GLN A 132 -5.41 25.70 7.82
CA GLN A 132 -4.79 25.77 9.14
C GLN A 132 -3.31 25.34 9.09
N LEU A 133 -3.00 24.26 8.39
CA LEU A 133 -1.63 23.78 8.22
C LEU A 133 -0.77 24.79 7.44
N ASP A 134 -1.29 25.36 6.35
CA ASP A 134 -0.57 26.38 5.58
C ASP A 134 -0.27 27.63 6.42
N GLN A 135 -1.22 28.04 7.27
CA GLN A 135 -1.03 29.13 8.21
C GLN A 135 0.04 28.81 9.26
N GLN A 136 0.00 27.60 9.87
CA GLN A 136 1.01 27.14 10.84
C GLN A 136 2.41 27.13 10.23
N ILE A 137 2.55 26.58 9.02
CA ILE A 137 3.81 26.56 8.28
C ILE A 137 4.33 27.98 8.04
N THR A 138 3.46 28.86 7.53
CA THR A 138 3.83 30.24 7.19
C THR A 138 4.24 31.04 8.43
N ASP A 139 3.49 30.92 9.52
CA ASP A 139 3.77 31.61 10.77
C ASP A 139 5.08 31.13 11.38
N LYS A 140 5.30 29.81 11.46
CA LYS A 140 6.55 29.26 12.01
C LYS A 140 7.78 29.65 11.20
N ILE A 141 7.67 29.66 9.87
CA ILE A 141 8.77 30.11 8.99
C ILE A 141 9.04 31.59 9.21
N ARG A 142 8.00 32.43 9.31
CA ARG A 142 8.18 33.86 9.60
C ARG A 142 8.89 34.06 10.93
N ASP A 143 8.46 33.37 11.98
CA ASP A 143 9.00 33.50 13.34
C ASP A 143 10.44 32.95 13.41
N GLY A 144 10.77 31.92 12.62
CA GLY A 144 12.10 31.33 12.55
C GLY A 144 13.17 32.18 11.84
N LYS A 145 12.79 33.21 11.08
CA LYS A 145 13.69 33.98 10.19
C LYS A 145 14.94 34.53 10.87
N GLY A 146 14.85 34.96 12.13
CA GLY A 146 15.97 35.53 12.89
C GLY A 146 16.84 34.48 13.62
N GLY A 147 16.28 33.28 13.82
CA GLY A 147 16.91 32.20 14.58
C GLY A 147 17.52 31.11 13.69
N TYR A 148 17.23 31.10 12.39
CA TYR A 148 17.62 30.05 11.47
C TYR A 148 18.15 30.59 10.14
N ALA A 149 18.94 29.78 9.45
CA ALA A 149 19.38 30.03 8.08
C ALA A 149 19.46 28.72 7.29
N LEU A 150 19.48 28.82 5.97
CA LEU A 150 19.68 27.67 5.08
C LEU A 150 21.10 27.70 4.50
N LEU A 151 21.75 26.55 4.50
CA LEU A 151 22.96 26.30 3.73
C LEU A 151 22.59 25.45 2.53
N TYR A 152 22.88 25.96 1.33
CA TYR A 152 22.61 25.27 0.08
C TYR A 152 23.91 24.74 -0.52
N PHE A 153 24.08 23.42 -0.48
CA PHE A 153 25.23 22.74 -1.04
C PHE A 153 25.01 22.41 -2.52
N THR A 154 25.94 22.88 -3.34
CA THR A 154 25.92 22.78 -4.80
C THR A 154 27.29 22.38 -5.33
N GLN A 155 27.36 22.07 -6.61
CA GLN A 155 28.62 21.87 -7.34
C GLN A 155 28.50 22.38 -8.78
N PRO A 156 29.61 22.75 -9.43
CA PRO A 156 29.64 23.06 -10.86
C PRO A 156 29.08 21.91 -11.70
N ASN A 157 28.46 22.23 -12.84
CA ASN A 157 27.92 21.26 -13.79
C ASN A 157 26.87 20.29 -13.21
N CYS A 158 26.07 20.74 -12.23
CA CYS A 158 24.96 19.99 -11.65
C CYS A 158 23.61 20.51 -12.20
N PRO A 159 22.96 19.81 -13.15
CA PRO A 159 21.66 20.26 -13.70
C PRO A 159 20.57 20.35 -12.65
N TYR A 160 20.59 19.43 -11.67
CA TYR A 160 19.61 19.42 -10.60
C TYR A 160 19.74 20.63 -9.67
N CYS A 161 20.97 21.12 -9.48
CA CYS A 161 21.26 22.27 -8.65
C CYS A 161 20.71 23.57 -9.26
N VAL A 162 20.58 23.64 -10.59
CA VAL A 162 19.94 24.78 -11.27
C VAL A 162 18.44 24.85 -10.95
N GLN A 163 17.76 23.70 -10.91
CA GLN A 163 16.33 23.65 -10.57
C GLN A 163 16.12 23.96 -9.08
N GLN A 164 16.94 23.39 -8.20
CA GLN A 164 16.82 23.63 -6.76
C GLN A 164 17.10 25.11 -6.41
N SER A 165 18.05 25.77 -7.06
CA SER A 165 18.37 27.18 -6.79
C SER A 165 17.19 28.11 -7.12
N GLN A 166 16.39 27.80 -8.14
CA GLN A 166 15.18 28.56 -8.47
C GLN A 166 14.12 28.44 -7.36
N ILE A 167 13.96 27.24 -6.80
CA ILE A 167 13.01 26.95 -5.72
C ILE A 167 13.43 27.65 -4.43
N LEU A 168 14.72 27.60 -4.09
CA LEU A 168 15.30 28.35 -2.98
C LEU A 168 15.19 29.87 -3.20
N GLY A 169 15.35 30.34 -4.43
CA GLY A 169 15.14 31.74 -4.79
C GLY A 169 13.69 32.20 -4.59
N ASN A 170 12.69 31.36 -4.92
CA ASN A 170 11.28 31.62 -4.61
C ASN A 170 11.06 31.69 -3.09
N PHE A 171 11.56 30.70 -2.35
CA PHE A 171 11.47 30.69 -0.89
C PHE A 171 12.09 31.94 -0.26
N GLN A 172 13.28 32.34 -0.71
CA GLN A 172 13.97 33.53 -0.22
C GLN A 172 13.18 34.81 -0.53
N ARG A 173 12.58 34.94 -1.72
CA ARG A 173 11.75 36.10 -2.06
C ARG A 173 10.49 36.19 -1.21
N GLU A 174 9.82 35.06 -0.96
CA GLU A 174 8.56 35.04 -0.20
C GLU A 174 8.77 35.27 1.30
N THR A 175 9.86 34.77 1.87
CA THR A 175 10.08 34.75 3.32
C THR A 175 11.16 35.74 3.79
N GLY A 176 12.06 36.12 2.89
CA GLY A 176 13.26 36.89 3.18
C GLY A 176 14.30 36.14 4.03
N TRP A 177 14.24 34.81 4.08
CA TRP A 177 15.21 33.99 4.81
C TRP A 177 16.63 34.09 4.22
N LEU A 178 17.64 33.95 5.08
CA LEU A 178 19.02 33.88 4.64
C LEU A 178 19.33 32.49 4.09
N ILE A 179 19.73 32.44 2.82
CA ILE A 179 20.24 31.24 2.17
C ILE A 179 21.68 31.50 1.76
N LYS A 180 22.60 30.64 2.18
CA LYS A 180 24.02 30.72 1.82
C LYS A 180 24.40 29.52 0.95
N GLU A 181 24.83 29.82 -0.26
CA GLU A 181 25.36 28.81 -1.19
C GLU A 181 26.78 28.38 -0.80
N VAL A 182 27.03 27.07 -0.89
CA VAL A 182 28.31 26.43 -0.60
C VAL A 182 28.63 25.45 -1.73
N ASP A 183 29.68 25.76 -2.48
CA ASP A 183 30.23 24.84 -3.46
C ASP A 183 31.09 23.78 -2.74
N ILE A 184 30.67 22.51 -2.83
CA ILE A 184 31.34 21.39 -2.13
C ILE A 184 32.76 21.13 -2.65
N LEU A 185 33.05 21.47 -3.90
CA LEU A 185 34.39 21.29 -4.49
C LEU A 185 35.36 22.39 -4.03
N ARG A 186 34.82 23.58 -3.78
CA ARG A 186 35.62 24.73 -3.32
C ARG A 186 35.76 24.80 -1.80
N LYS A 187 34.83 24.18 -1.06
CA LYS A 187 34.79 24.16 0.42
C LYS A 187 34.53 22.75 0.95
N PRO A 188 35.45 21.79 0.70
CA PRO A 188 35.28 20.40 1.12
C PRO A 188 35.17 20.27 2.64
N GLU A 189 35.78 21.17 3.41
CA GLU A 189 35.69 21.21 4.87
C GLU A 189 34.27 21.51 5.36
N ALA A 190 33.55 22.39 4.65
CA ALA A 190 32.15 22.68 4.97
C ALA A 190 31.27 21.48 4.60
N ALA A 191 31.47 20.87 3.44
CA ALA A 191 30.73 19.68 3.02
C ALA A 191 30.89 18.52 4.02
N ALA A 192 32.13 18.25 4.46
CA ALA A 192 32.43 17.23 5.47
C ALA A 192 31.75 17.50 6.81
N LYS A 193 31.74 18.77 7.28
CA LYS A 193 31.09 19.15 8.55
C LYS A 193 29.58 18.83 8.57
N PHE A 194 28.92 18.98 7.42
CA PHE A 194 27.48 18.74 7.27
C PHE A 194 27.18 17.36 6.64
N ASN A 195 28.17 16.47 6.56
CA ASN A 195 28.05 15.14 5.96
C ASN A 195 27.40 15.16 4.57
N VAL A 196 27.80 16.11 3.73
CA VAL A 196 27.29 16.27 2.37
C VAL A 196 28.32 15.73 1.38
N ASP A 197 28.00 14.59 0.78
CA ASP A 197 28.81 13.92 -0.25
C ASP A 197 28.27 14.16 -1.67
N ARG A 198 26.98 14.49 -1.79
CA ARG A 198 26.27 14.69 -3.07
C ARG A 198 25.42 15.95 -3.03
N THR A 199 25.14 16.50 -4.21
CA THR A 199 24.38 17.75 -4.39
C THR A 199 23.20 17.55 -5.36
N PRO A 200 22.13 18.35 -5.26
CA PRO A 200 21.92 19.44 -4.30
C PRO A 200 21.47 18.94 -2.93
N VAL A 201 21.97 19.55 -1.85
CA VAL A 201 21.49 19.32 -0.48
C VAL A 201 21.27 20.66 0.19
N THR A 202 20.14 20.85 0.85
CA THR A 202 19.86 22.05 1.64
C THR A 202 19.75 21.67 3.11
N VAL A 203 20.49 22.37 3.95
CA VAL A 203 20.57 22.15 5.40
C VAL A 203 20.02 23.36 6.14
N LEU A 204 19.19 23.12 7.16
CA LEU A 204 18.77 24.11 8.14
C LEU A 204 19.78 24.17 9.28
N ILE A 205 20.20 25.38 9.63
CA ILE A 205 21.09 25.64 10.77
C ILE A 205 20.40 26.59 11.76
N LYS A 206 20.61 26.36 13.06
CA LYS A 206 20.13 27.25 14.12
C LYS A 206 21.23 28.24 14.55
N LYS A 207 20.87 29.51 14.74
CA LYS A 207 21.79 30.58 15.14
C LYS A 207 22.27 30.36 16.56
N GLY A 208 23.58 30.51 16.78
CA GLY A 208 24.21 30.35 18.11
C GLY A 208 24.23 28.91 18.62
N ALA A 209 23.83 27.96 17.77
CA ALA A 209 23.74 26.55 18.11
C ALA A 209 25.07 25.83 17.78
N GLY A 210 25.32 24.70 18.44
CA GLY A 210 26.57 23.95 18.33
C GLY A 210 26.75 23.30 16.96
N ALA A 211 27.88 22.58 16.78
CA ALA A 211 28.19 21.92 15.51
C ALA A 211 27.18 20.83 15.08
N ASN A 212 26.28 20.40 15.99
CA ASN A 212 25.31 19.32 15.77
C ASN A 212 23.86 19.81 15.63
N ASP A 213 23.60 21.12 15.70
CA ASP A 213 22.25 21.68 15.65
C ASP A 213 21.85 22.08 14.23
N TRP A 214 21.94 21.10 13.32
CA TRP A 214 21.59 21.23 11.92
C TRP A 214 20.90 19.98 11.41
N MET A 215 20.05 20.13 10.40
CA MET A 215 19.31 19.03 9.77
C MET A 215 19.10 19.28 8.28
N PRO A 216 19.16 18.27 7.41
CA PRO A 216 18.84 18.42 5.99
C PRO A 216 17.33 18.68 5.81
N VAL A 217 16.96 19.79 5.18
CA VAL A 217 15.57 20.10 4.79
C VAL A 217 15.21 19.55 3.41
N SER A 218 16.22 19.31 2.57
CA SER A 218 16.07 18.80 1.21
C SER A 218 17.30 18.01 0.81
N VAL A 219 17.10 16.79 0.30
CA VAL A 219 18.14 15.95 -0.31
C VAL A 219 17.73 15.71 -1.75
N GLY A 220 18.44 16.32 -2.70
CA GLY A 220 18.01 16.43 -4.09
C GLY A 220 17.12 17.66 -4.34
N ILE A 221 16.44 17.64 -5.48
CA ILE A 221 15.43 18.65 -5.83
C ILE A 221 14.18 18.40 -5.02
N ASP A 222 13.60 19.47 -4.49
CA ASP A 222 12.35 19.41 -3.76
C ASP A 222 11.38 20.51 -4.20
N SER A 223 10.09 20.34 -3.96
CA SER A 223 9.08 21.37 -4.22
C SER A 223 9.09 22.47 -3.16
N LEU A 224 8.62 23.67 -3.51
CA LEU A 224 8.53 24.79 -2.55
C LEU A 224 7.66 24.43 -1.33
N SER A 225 6.54 23.72 -1.54
CA SER A 225 5.63 23.32 -0.46
C SER A 225 6.28 22.31 0.49
N ASN A 226 6.97 21.30 -0.05
CA ASN A 226 7.64 20.31 0.78
C ASN A 226 8.86 20.91 1.50
N LEU A 227 9.63 21.78 0.85
CA LEU A 227 10.71 22.54 1.49
C LEU A 227 10.19 23.34 2.69
N LYS A 228 9.09 24.11 2.52
CA LYS A 228 8.44 24.84 3.62
C LYS A 228 7.98 23.90 4.73
N GLY A 229 7.33 22.79 4.38
CA GLY A 229 6.87 21.79 5.34
C GLY A 229 8.02 21.16 6.14
N ASN A 230 9.14 20.83 5.50
CA ASN A 230 10.31 20.26 6.18
C ASN A 230 10.99 21.30 7.08
N ILE A 231 11.11 22.56 6.64
CA ILE A 231 11.60 23.65 7.48
C ILE A 231 10.72 23.81 8.72
N TYR A 232 9.40 23.85 8.56
CA TYR A 232 8.45 23.93 9.68
C TYR A 232 8.66 22.80 10.69
N ARG A 233 8.70 21.54 10.24
CA ARG A 233 8.89 20.36 11.11
C ARG A 233 10.24 20.40 11.82
N LEU A 234 11.30 20.76 11.11
CA LEU A 234 12.65 20.81 11.66
C LEU A 234 12.85 21.96 12.64
N ILE A 235 12.22 23.13 12.43
CA ILE A 235 12.21 24.21 13.44
C ILE A 235 11.59 23.69 14.73
N ARG A 236 10.42 23.05 14.65
CA ARG A 236 9.73 22.47 15.81
C ARG A 236 10.62 21.46 16.54
N GLN A 237 11.24 20.56 15.79
CA GLN A 237 12.15 19.57 16.37
C GLN A 237 13.39 20.22 17.03
N LEU A 238 14.05 21.16 16.36
CA LEU A 238 15.24 21.86 16.88
C LEU A 238 14.93 22.82 18.05
N ASN A 239 13.65 23.16 18.26
CA ASN A 239 13.17 23.89 19.43
C ASN A 239 12.70 22.96 20.56
N GLY A 240 12.65 21.65 20.34
CA GLY A 240 12.10 20.70 21.30
C GLY A 240 10.57 20.72 21.39
N GLU A 241 9.88 21.34 20.43
CA GLU A 241 8.42 21.38 20.34
C GLU A 241 7.83 20.07 19.80
N ALA A 242 8.64 19.25 19.12
CA ALA A 242 8.25 17.95 18.57
C ALA A 242 9.39 16.93 18.69
N ALA A 243 9.06 15.71 19.09
CA ALA A 243 10.01 14.60 19.05
C ALA A 243 10.18 14.08 17.60
N PRO A 244 11.27 13.34 17.28
CA PRO A 244 11.42 12.71 15.96
C PRO A 244 10.26 11.78 15.58
N GLN A 245 9.62 11.14 16.56
CA GLN A 245 8.44 10.30 16.35
C GLN A 245 7.21 11.10 15.91
N GLN A 246 7.18 12.41 16.20
CA GLN A 246 6.11 13.35 15.85
C GLN A 246 6.44 14.18 14.60
N PHE A 247 7.46 13.80 13.80
CA PHE A 247 7.99 14.63 12.72
C PHE A 247 6.93 15.08 11.70
N TYR A 248 5.98 14.21 11.33
CA TYR A 248 4.91 14.55 10.38
C TYR A 248 3.61 15.04 11.04
N MET A 249 3.61 15.21 12.36
CA MET A 249 2.44 15.65 13.11
C MET A 249 2.30 17.17 13.01
N ASP A 250 1.09 17.67 12.82
CA ASP A 250 0.77 19.09 12.84
C ASP A 250 0.67 19.60 14.29
N GLU A 251 0.85 20.89 14.56
CA GLU A 251 0.75 21.43 15.93
C GLU A 251 -0.63 21.20 16.55
N SER A 252 -1.68 21.29 15.72
CA SER A 252 -3.07 21.07 16.12
C SER A 252 -3.40 19.62 16.48
N GLN A 253 -2.50 18.67 16.19
CA GLN A 253 -2.68 17.24 16.46
C GLN A 253 -1.97 16.79 17.75
N THR A 254 -1.33 17.71 18.47
CA THR A 254 -0.69 17.41 19.75
C THR A 254 -1.73 16.87 20.74
N ASN A 255 -1.43 15.77 21.41
CA ASN A 255 -2.37 15.02 22.26
C ASN A 255 -3.62 14.50 21.52
N GLY A 256 -3.58 14.44 20.19
CA GLY A 256 -4.65 13.89 19.35
C GLY A 256 -4.60 12.37 19.21
N PHE A 257 -5.49 11.84 18.37
CA PHE A 257 -5.59 10.39 18.11
C PHE A 257 -4.32 9.82 17.45
N TYR A 258 -3.66 10.62 16.61
CA TYR A 258 -2.45 10.22 15.88
C TYR A 258 -1.14 10.59 16.57
N ASP A 259 -1.18 11.15 17.79
CA ASP A 259 0.03 11.50 18.52
C ASP A 259 0.66 10.23 19.17
N PRO A 260 1.86 9.81 18.73
CA PRO A 260 2.49 8.59 19.25
C PRO A 260 2.97 8.72 20.71
N LEU A 261 3.10 9.94 21.22
CA LEU A 261 3.60 10.23 22.57
C LEU A 261 2.51 10.70 23.53
N ALA A 262 1.26 10.82 23.07
CA ALA A 262 0.15 11.17 23.93
C ALA A 262 -0.13 10.09 24.98
N ASP A 263 -0.66 10.51 26.14
CA ASP A 263 -1.09 9.60 27.19
C ASP A 263 -2.12 8.63 26.64
N LYS A 264 -1.78 7.34 26.67
CA LYS A 264 -2.61 6.26 26.16
C LYS A 264 -3.84 6.12 27.05
N LYS A 265 -4.97 6.70 26.61
CA LYS A 265 -6.29 6.47 27.21
C LYS A 265 -6.88 5.14 26.74
N ILE A 266 -6.14 4.05 26.95
CA ILE A 266 -6.56 2.67 26.62
C ILE A 266 -6.96 1.96 27.91
#